data_AF-A0A257N0Z0-F1
#
_entry.id   AF-A0A257N0Z0-F1
#
_cell.length_a   1.000
_cell.length_b   1.000
_cell.length_c   1.000
_cell.angle_alpha   90.00
_cell.angle_beta   90.00
_cell.angle_gamma   90.00
#
_symmetry.space_group_name_H-M   'P 1'
#
loop_
_entity.id
_entity.type
_entity.pdbx_description
1 polymer ?
#
loop_
_entity_poly.entity_id
_entity_poly.type
_entity_poly.pdbx_seq_one_letter_code
_entity_poly.pdbx_strand_id
1 'polypeptide(L)'
;MILPKKLNKEPLLEALFELRFTCDFPASTILPGLLFSKLDGDKRIEQLHAAQIPLEIRNSDPNLQFSPVSRLVWENFHINIGDRNISISCQFPNYPGWFKFKEAIEKII
;
A
#
# COMPACT_ATOMS: atom_id res chain seq x y z
N MET A 1 24.28 5.68 28.45
CA MET A 1 24.16 6.60 27.30
C MET A 1 22.76 6.44 26.73
N ILE A 2 21.96 7.51 26.66
CA ILE A 2 20.59 7.45 26.13
C ILE A 2 20.69 7.79 24.64
N LEU A 3 20.52 6.80 23.78
CA LEU A 3 20.42 7.02 22.34
C LEU A 3 19.01 7.56 22.00
N PRO A 4 18.91 8.69 21.27
CA PRO A 4 17.62 9.24 20.88
C PRO A 4 16.90 8.28 19.93
N LYS A 5 15.62 8.02 20.22
CA LYS A 5 14.77 7.11 19.43
C LYS A 5 14.12 7.76 18.21
N LYS A 6 14.07 9.09 18.14
CA LYS A 6 13.45 9.87 17.06
C LYS A 6 14.13 11.23 16.91
N LEU A 7 14.23 11.73 15.68
CA LEU A 7 14.74 13.08 15.37
C LEU A 7 13.63 14.12 15.58
N ASN A 8 13.98 15.29 16.13
CA ASN A 8 13.03 16.40 16.36
C ASN A 8 12.53 17.03 15.04
N LYS A 9 13.37 16.98 13.98
CA LYS A 9 12.98 17.20 12.59
C LYS A 9 13.34 15.95 11.82
N GLU A 10 12.33 15.18 11.42
CA GLU A 10 12.54 13.93 10.69
C GLU A 10 12.57 14.24 9.19
N PRO A 11 13.68 13.96 8.47
CA PRO A 11 13.77 14.21 7.04
C PRO A 11 12.99 13.17 6.22
N LEU A 12 12.45 12.14 6.87
CA LEU A 12 11.72 11.06 6.23
C LEU A 12 10.39 11.60 5.69
N LEU A 13 10.25 11.59 4.37
CA LEU A 13 9.02 12.01 3.69
C LEU A 13 8.00 10.88 3.65
N GLU A 14 8.44 9.65 3.38
CA GLU A 14 7.56 8.49 3.27
C GLU A 14 8.32 7.21 3.64
N ALA A 15 7.63 6.30 4.30
CA ALA A 15 8.06 4.91 4.43
C ALA A 15 7.06 4.05 3.64
N LEU A 16 7.58 3.23 2.72
CA LEU A 16 6.80 2.35 1.86
C LEU A 16 7.39 0.95 1.89
N PHE A 17 6.51 -0.04 2.01
CA PHE A 17 6.80 -1.46 1.84
C PHE A 17 6.00 -1.95 0.64
N GLU A 18 6.64 -2.65 -0.30
CA GLU A 18 6.00 -3.24 -1.47
C GLU A 18 6.30 -4.74 -1.52
N LEU A 19 5.25 -5.54 -1.68
CA LEU A 19 5.32 -6.97 -1.97
C LEU A 19 4.87 -7.19 -3.41
N ARG A 20 5.75 -7.78 -4.22
CA ARG A 20 5.45 -8.19 -5.59
C ARG A 20 5.32 -9.71 -5.65
N PHE A 21 4.31 -10.19 -6.35
CA PHE A 21 3.97 -11.60 -6.40
C PHE A 21 3.41 -11.99 -7.76
N THR A 22 3.30 -13.30 -7.99
CA THR A 22 2.66 -13.90 -9.16
C THR A 22 1.35 -14.55 -8.77
N CYS A 23 0.31 -14.36 -9.57
CA CYS A 23 -1.02 -14.94 -9.35
C CYS A 23 -1.71 -15.18 -10.71
N ASP A 24 -2.57 -16.20 -10.75
CA ASP A 24 -3.27 -16.60 -11.99
C ASP A 24 -4.42 -15.66 -12.36
N PHE A 25 -4.90 -14.88 -11.39
CA PHE A 25 -5.96 -13.88 -11.55
C PHE A 25 -5.45 -12.51 -11.09
N PRO A 26 -6.00 -11.40 -11.59
CA PRO A 26 -5.58 -10.07 -11.17
C PRO A 26 -5.97 -9.82 -9.72
N ALA A 27 -4.98 -9.71 -8.82
CA ALA A 27 -5.24 -9.60 -7.39
C ALA A 27 -6.04 -8.35 -7.01
N SER A 28 -5.95 -7.29 -7.82
CA SER A 28 -6.72 -6.05 -7.71
C SER A 28 -8.23 -6.24 -7.72
N THR A 29 -8.74 -7.35 -8.24
CA THR A 29 -10.19 -7.64 -8.30
C THR A 29 -10.75 -8.17 -6.98
N ILE A 30 -9.90 -8.70 -6.10
CA ILE A 30 -10.30 -9.38 -4.85
C ILE A 30 -9.76 -8.64 -3.63
N LEU A 31 -8.47 -8.29 -3.65
CA LEU A 31 -7.78 -7.75 -2.48
C LEU A 31 -8.42 -6.47 -1.90
N PRO A 32 -8.93 -5.51 -2.69
CA PRO A 32 -9.54 -4.32 -2.10
C PRO A 32 -10.72 -4.65 -1.20
N GLY A 33 -11.62 -5.53 -1.64
CA GLY A 33 -12.78 -5.95 -0.85
C GLY A 33 -12.40 -6.80 0.36
N LEU A 34 -11.44 -7.72 0.20
CA LEU A 34 -10.97 -8.58 1.28
C LEU A 34 -10.26 -7.78 2.39
N LEU A 35 -9.43 -6.81 2.02
CA LEU A 35 -8.77 -5.94 3.00
C LEU A 35 -9.75 -4.96 3.63
N PHE A 36 -10.71 -4.45 2.87
CA PHE A 36 -11.74 -3.58 3.40
C PHE A 36 -12.62 -4.30 4.43
N SER A 37 -12.87 -5.61 4.29
CA SER A 37 -13.62 -6.36 5.31
C SER A 37 -12.77 -6.78 6.52
N LYS A 38 -11.47 -7.07 6.32
CA LYS A 38 -10.54 -7.51 7.37
C LYS A 38 -10.09 -6.38 8.30
N LEU A 39 -9.91 -5.17 7.78
CA LEU A 39 -9.33 -4.06 8.54
C LEU A 39 -10.42 -3.26 9.27
N ASP A 40 -10.22 -3.03 10.57
CA ASP A 40 -11.10 -2.18 11.38
C ASP A 40 -10.73 -0.69 11.23
N GLY A 41 -11.59 0.19 11.77
CA GLY A 41 -11.36 1.64 11.78
C GLY A 41 -11.81 2.34 10.49
N ASP A 42 -11.42 3.62 10.38
CA ASP A 42 -11.76 4.47 9.24
C ASP A 42 -10.99 4.05 7.99
N LYS A 43 -11.74 3.82 6.92
CA LYS A 43 -11.20 3.31 5.67
C LYS A 43 -12.10 3.63 4.48
N ARG A 44 -11.48 3.86 3.33
CA ARG A 44 -12.16 4.10 2.06
C ARG A 44 -11.32 3.61 0.89
N ILE A 45 -12.01 3.16 -0.16
CA ILE A 45 -11.36 2.72 -1.41
C ILE A 45 -11.38 3.89 -2.40
N GLU A 46 -10.23 4.14 -3.02
CA GLU A 46 -10.04 5.05 -4.14
C GLU A 46 -9.61 4.25 -5.37
N GLN A 47 -10.12 4.64 -6.54
CA GLN A 47 -9.61 4.17 -7.82
C GLN A 47 -8.46 5.08 -8.28
N LEU A 48 -7.38 4.49 -8.77
CA LEU A 48 -6.22 5.19 -9.28
C LEU A 48 -6.26 5.26 -10.81
N HIS A 49 -5.50 6.18 -11.41
CA HIS A 49 -5.51 6.37 -12.86
C HIS A 49 -5.13 5.10 -13.64
N ALA A 50 -4.26 4.24 -13.09
CA ALA A 50 -3.90 2.99 -13.72
C ALA A 50 -5.08 2.02 -13.89
N ALA A 51 -6.18 2.17 -13.12
CA ALA A 51 -7.41 1.40 -13.31
C ALA A 51 -8.08 1.67 -14.67
N GLN A 52 -7.83 2.84 -15.28
CA GLN A 52 -8.40 3.21 -16.58
C GLN A 52 -7.68 2.53 -17.76
N ILE A 53 -6.51 1.93 -17.51
CA ILE A 53 -5.74 1.20 -18.52
C ILE A 53 -6.26 -0.26 -18.56
N PRO A 54 -6.60 -0.80 -19.75
CA PRO A 54 -6.97 -2.20 -19.92
C PRO A 54 -5.93 -3.17 -19.33
N LEU A 55 -6.42 -4.26 -18.73
CA LEU A 55 -5.59 -5.27 -18.06
C LEU A 55 -4.53 -5.87 -19.01
N GLU A 56 -4.90 -6.12 -20.26
CA GLU A 56 -4.01 -6.67 -21.30
C GLU A 56 -2.83 -5.74 -21.57
N ILE A 57 -3.07 -4.42 -21.57
CA ILE A 57 -2.03 -3.41 -21.76
C ILE A 57 -1.14 -3.36 -20.51
N ARG A 58 -1.72 -3.36 -19.31
CA ARG A 58 -0.94 -3.39 -18.06
C ARG A 58 -0.05 -4.63 -17.95
N ASN A 59 -0.53 -5.78 -18.42
CA ASN A 59 0.21 -7.05 -18.37
C ASN A 59 1.32 -7.14 -19.42
N SER A 60 1.19 -6.46 -20.55
CA SER A 60 2.17 -6.50 -21.65
C SER A 60 3.28 -5.47 -21.51
N ASP A 61 3.03 -4.33 -20.84
CA ASP A 61 4.05 -3.31 -20.57
C ASP A 61 4.76 -3.57 -19.22
N PRO A 62 6.08 -3.84 -19.21
CA PRO A 62 6.84 -4.06 -17.99
C PRO A 62 6.82 -2.89 -16.99
N ASN A 63 6.55 -1.66 -17.45
CA ASN A 63 6.44 -0.48 -16.62
C ASN A 63 5.07 -0.37 -15.93
N LEU A 64 4.04 -1.04 -16.47
CA LEU A 64 2.67 -0.96 -15.98
C LEU A 64 2.25 -2.17 -15.14
N GLN A 65 2.93 -3.31 -15.26
CA GLN A 65 2.57 -4.55 -14.57
C GLN A 65 2.53 -4.45 -13.03
N PHE A 66 3.19 -3.44 -12.45
CA PHE A 66 3.20 -3.14 -11.01
C PHE A 66 2.54 -1.79 -10.69
N SER A 67 1.80 -1.20 -11.63
CA SER A 67 1.06 0.03 -11.35
C SER A 67 -0.15 -0.30 -10.46
N PRO A 68 -0.28 0.33 -9.28
CA PRO A 68 -1.43 0.11 -8.44
C PRO A 68 -2.67 0.72 -9.09
N VAL A 69 -3.78 0.00 -9.05
CA VAL A 69 -5.04 0.39 -9.70
C VAL A 69 -6.06 0.88 -8.69
N SER A 70 -5.92 0.48 -7.43
CA SER A 70 -6.75 0.98 -6.34
C SER A 70 -5.91 1.28 -5.12
N ARG A 71 -6.45 2.14 -4.25
CA ARG A 71 -5.86 2.49 -2.96
C ARG A 71 -6.91 2.32 -1.88
N LEU A 72 -6.59 1.56 -0.85
CA LEU A 72 -7.32 1.57 0.41
C LEU A 72 -6.64 2.57 1.34
N VAL A 73 -7.29 3.71 1.57
CA VAL A 73 -6.91 4.66 2.60
C VAL A 73 -7.41 4.09 3.92
N TRP A 74 -6.52 3.84 4.87
CA TRP A 74 -6.83 3.19 6.15
C TRP A 74 -6.07 3.89 7.28
N GLU A 75 -6.80 4.56 8.17
CA GLU A 75 -6.23 5.42 9.22
C GLU A 75 -5.10 6.33 8.69
N ASN A 76 -3.85 6.11 9.13
CA ASN A 76 -2.66 6.87 8.74
C ASN A 76 -1.85 6.18 7.62
N PHE A 77 -2.43 5.19 6.95
CA PHE A 77 -1.75 4.40 5.92
C PHE A 77 -2.48 4.47 4.58
N HIS A 78 -1.71 4.29 3.52
CA HIS A 78 -2.19 4.06 2.17
C HIS A 78 -1.79 2.66 1.75
N ILE A 79 -2.76 1.81 1.44
CA ILE A 79 -2.52 0.48 0.91
C ILE A 79 -2.80 0.54 -0.59
N ASN A 80 -1.76 0.56 -1.42
CA ASN A 80 -1.93 0.51 -2.87
C ASN A 80 -1.97 -0.95 -3.35
N ILE A 81 -2.93 -1.25 -4.21
CA ILE A 81 -3.23 -2.60 -4.67
C ILE A 81 -3.19 -2.59 -6.20
N GLY A 82 -2.29 -3.40 -6.76
CA GLY A 82 -2.21 -3.67 -8.20
C GLY A 82 -2.55 -5.12 -8.52
N ASP A 83 -2.39 -5.50 -9.78
CA ASP A 83 -2.70 -6.85 -10.26
C ASP A 83 -1.71 -7.90 -9.73
N ARG A 84 -0.45 -7.47 -9.48
CA ARG A 84 0.68 -8.32 -9.08
C ARG A 84 1.51 -7.74 -7.92
N ASN A 85 0.97 -6.73 -7.24
CA ASN A 85 1.62 -6.14 -6.09
C ASN A 85 0.61 -5.60 -5.07
N ILE A 86 1.11 -5.49 -3.85
CA ILE A 86 0.50 -4.72 -2.79
C ILE A 86 1.59 -3.90 -2.12
N SER A 87 1.27 -2.66 -1.79
CA SER A 87 2.18 -1.81 -1.02
C SER A 87 1.43 -1.12 0.10
N ILE A 88 2.12 -0.88 1.21
CA ILE A 88 1.64 -0.02 2.29
C ILE A 88 2.63 1.13 2.47
N SER A 89 2.11 2.33 2.58
CA SER A 89 2.89 3.51 2.95
C SER A 89 2.22 4.34 4.04
N CYS A 90 3.02 5.15 4.74
CA CYS A 90 2.52 6.07 5.75
C CYS A 90 2.07 7.39 5.11
N GLN A 91 0.95 7.94 5.58
CA GLN A 91 0.50 9.26 5.16
C GLN A 91 1.45 10.36 5.67
N PHE A 92 1.97 11.18 4.76
CA PHE A 92 2.75 12.36 5.11
C PHE A 92 1.86 13.41 5.81
N PRO A 93 2.32 14.08 6.88
CA PRO A 93 3.66 14.05 7.48
C PRO A 93 3.85 13.03 8.62
N ASN A 94 2.88 12.14 8.85
CA ASN A 94 2.77 11.37 10.07
C ASN A 94 3.39 9.96 9.94
N TYR A 95 4.71 9.86 9.89
CA TYR A 95 5.39 8.57 10.08
C TYR A 95 5.31 8.15 11.56
N PRO A 96 4.61 7.02 11.88
CA PRO A 96 4.38 6.62 13.26
C PRO A 96 5.57 5.88 13.90
N GLY A 97 6.66 5.67 13.15
CA GLY A 97 7.83 4.88 13.55
C GLY A 97 7.77 3.42 13.08
N TRP A 98 8.92 2.76 13.06
CA TRP A 98 9.07 1.40 12.50
C TRP A 98 8.20 0.34 13.18
N PHE A 99 8.04 0.39 14.50
CA PHE A 99 7.23 -0.60 15.21
C PHE A 99 5.76 -0.61 14.75
N LYS A 100 5.12 0.56 14.70
CA LYS A 100 3.74 0.70 14.22
C LYS A 100 3.61 0.39 12.73
N PHE A 101 4.61 0.78 11.94
CA PHE A 101 4.61 0.48 10.51
C PHE A 101 4.73 -1.03 10.23
N LYS A 102 5.59 -1.72 10.99
CA LYS A 102 5.75 -3.19 10.93
C LYS A 102 4.45 -3.91 11.32
N GLU A 103 3.80 -3.49 12.41
CA GLU A 103 2.49 -4.03 12.81
C GLU A 103 1.44 -3.84 11.70
N ALA A 104 1.44 -2.69 11.03
CA ALA A 104 0.53 -2.44 9.91
C ALA A 104 0.83 -3.34 8.70
N ILE A 105 2.11 -3.56 8.38
CA ILE A 105 2.53 -4.52 7.34
C ILE A 105 2.01 -5.92 7.67
N GLU A 106 2.25 -6.41 8.90
CA GLU A 106 1.86 -7.75 9.35
C GLU A 106 0.34 -7.99 9.38
N LYS A 107 -0.48 -6.94 9.48
CA LYS A 107 -1.95 -7.07 9.36
C LYS A 107 -2.41 -7.32 7.91
N ILE A 108 -1.63 -6.87 6.93
CA ILE A 108 -1.98 -6.90 5.51
C ILE A 108 -1.48 -8.19 4.85
N ILE A 109 -0.25 -8.60 5.15
CA ILE A 109 0.37 -9.81 4.59
C ILE A 109 -0.05 -11.10 5.29
#